data_AF-K9DB17-F1
#
_entry.id   AF-K9DB17-F1
#
_cell.length_a   1.000
_cell.length_b   1.000
_cell.length_c   1.000
_cell.angle_alpha   90.00
_cell.angle_beta   90.00
_cell.angle_gamma   90.00
#
_symmetry.space_group_name_H-M   'P 1'
#
loop_
_entity.id
_entity.type
_entity.pdbx_description
1 polymer ?
#
loop_
_entity_poly.entity_id
_entity_poly.type
_entity_poly.pdbx_seq_one_letter_code
_entity_poly.pdbx_strand_id
1 'polypeptide(L)' 'MHELTMNEINEVNGGLSISWDFDGMSAGAIGGAIAGTMGGALAGPQGMAAGFFGGLVGGAIAGGLKIENDMEAILRKNKP' A
#
# COMPACT_ATOMS: atom_id res chain seq x y z
N MET A 1 34.08 -8.72 -8.64
CA MET A 1 32.77 -8.10 -8.37
C MET A 1 32.35 -8.61 -7.01
N HIS A 2 32.36 -7.76 -5.98
CA HIS A 2 31.78 -8.13 -4.69
C HIS A 2 30.26 -8.20 -4.89
N GLU A 3 29.69 -9.39 -4.76
CA GLU A 3 28.25 -9.53 -4.62
C GLU A 3 27.86 -8.92 -3.27
N LEU A 4 27.28 -7.72 -3.31
CA LEU A 4 26.65 -7.13 -2.14
C LEU A 4 25.55 -8.10 -1.71
N THR A 5 25.77 -8.77 -0.58
CA THR A 5 24.73 -9.64 -0.01
C THR A 5 23.52 -8.77 0.32
N MET A 6 22.30 -9.30 0.16
CA MET A 6 21.03 -8.58 0.41
C MET A 6 20.98 -7.79 1.73
N ASN A 7 21.82 -8.16 2.70
CA ASN A 7 22.00 -7.47 3.96
C ASN A 7 22.59 -6.05 3.81
N GLU A 8 23.59 -5.84 2.95
CA GLU A 8 24.21 -4.52 2.73
C GLU A 8 23.28 -3.58 1.95
N ILE A 9 22.42 -4.12 1.07
CA ILE A 9 21.41 -3.34 0.35
C ILE A 9 20.34 -2.81 1.31
N ASN A 10 19.91 -3.62 2.28
CA ASN A 10 18.96 -3.21 3.32
C ASN A 10 19.55 -2.17 4.29
N GLU A 11 20.86 -2.23 4.56
CA GLU A 11 21.56 -1.29 5.43
C GLU A 11 21.67 0.12 4.82
N VAL A 12 21.85 0.23 3.49
CA VAL A 12 21.94 1.54 2.80
C VAL A 12 20.55 2.15 2.54
N ASN A 13 19.49 1.34 2.42
CA ASN A 13 18.13 1.80 2.09
C ASN A 13 17.26 2.10 3.33
N GLY A 14 17.84 2.11 4.54
CA GLY A 14 17.16 2.51 5.77
C GLY A 14 16.08 1.54 6.27
N GLY A 15 16.06 0.29 5.78
CA GLY A 15 15.08 -0.72 6.20
C GLY A 15 13.64 -0.46 5.70
N LEU A 16 13.45 0.36 4.68
CA LEU A 16 12.12 0.58 4.09
C LEU A 16 11.82 -0.54 3.07
N SER A 17 10.91 -1.44 3.43
CA SER A 17 10.44 -2.48 2.51
C SER A 17 9.09 -2.06 1.90
N ILE A 18 9.02 -2.09 0.57
CA ILE A 18 7.78 -1.84 -0.18
C ILE A 18 7.33 -3.19 -0.74
N SER A 19 6.17 -3.66 -0.31
CA SER A 19 5.57 -4.91 -0.77
C SER A 19 4.11 -4.73 -1.20
N TRP A 20 3.58 -5.73 -1.90
CA TRP A 20 2.20 -5.72 -2.38
C TRP A 20 1.40 -6.85 -1.76
N ASP A 21 0.27 -6.53 -1.16
CA ASP A 21 -0.67 -7.48 -0.60
C ASP A 21 -1.95 -7.54 -1.46
N PHE A 22 -2.21 -8.68 -2.08
CA PHE A 22 -3.38 -8.89 -2.91
C PHE A 22 -4.69 -8.98 -2.09
N ASP A 23 -4.62 -9.45 -0.85
CA ASP A 23 -5.78 -9.52 0.04
C ASP A 23 -6.15 -8.10 0.51
N GLY A 24 -5.16 -7.31 0.91
CA GLY A 24 -5.31 -5.89 1.19
C GLY A 24 -5.82 -5.10 -0.02
N MET A 25 -5.30 -5.39 -1.22
CA MET A 25 -5.73 -4.75 -2.47
C MET A 25 -7.20 -5.03 -2.77
N SER A 26 -7.66 -6.27 -2.64
CA SER A 26 -9.05 -6.63 -2.94
C SER A 26 -10.01 -6.04 -1.91
N ALA A 27 -9.67 -6.08 -0.61
CA ALA A 27 -10.44 -5.42 0.44
C ALA A 27 -10.49 -3.89 0.25
N GLY A 28 -9.35 -3.29 -0.07
CA GLY A 28 -9.22 -1.87 -0.36
C GLY A 28 -10.01 -1.44 -1.59
N ALA A 29 -9.99 -2.24 -2.67
CA ALA A 29 -10.76 -1.99 -3.89
C ALA A 29 -12.27 -1.98 -3.61
N ILE A 30 -12.77 -2.96 -2.85
CA ILE A 30 -14.19 -3.05 -2.50
C ILE A 30 -14.58 -1.88 -1.60
N GLY A 31 -13.82 -1.61 -0.52
CA GLY A 31 -14.10 -0.52 0.40
C GLY A 31 -14.03 0.86 -0.29
N GLY A 32 -13.02 1.05 -1.12
CA GLY A 32 -12.83 2.26 -1.90
C GLY A 32 -13.94 2.47 -2.92
N ALA A 33 -14.37 1.42 -3.63
CA ALA A 33 -15.48 1.50 -4.58
C ALA A 33 -16.80 1.93 -3.90
N ILE A 34 -17.09 1.39 -2.71
CA ILE A 34 -18.28 1.75 -1.93
C ILE A 34 -18.18 3.21 -1.45
N ALA A 35 -17.07 3.58 -0.82
CA ALA A 35 -16.84 4.93 -0.32
C ALA A 35 -16.88 5.97 -1.45
N GLY A 36 -16.27 5.65 -2.59
CA GLY A 36 -16.25 6.48 -3.78
C GLY A 36 -17.65 6.65 -4.39
N THR A 37 -18.44 5.58 -4.48
CA THR A 37 -19.84 5.66 -4.93
C THR A 37 -20.67 6.57 -4.02
N MET A 38 -20.54 6.41 -2.69
CA MET A 38 -21.24 7.22 -1.71
C MET A 38 -20.79 8.69 -1.76
N GLY A 39 -19.48 8.96 -1.88
CA GLY A 39 -18.94 10.31 -2.02
C GLY A 39 -19.35 11.00 -3.33
N GLY A 40 -19.50 10.22 -4.40
CA GLY A 40 -19.97 10.70 -5.71
C GLY A 40 -21.49 10.92 -5.80
N ALA A 41 -22.27 10.41 -4.85
CA ALA A 41 -23.74 10.46 -4.88
C ALA A 41 -24.31 11.88 -4.95
N LEU A 42 -23.63 12.85 -4.33
CA LEU A 42 -24.05 14.26 -4.34
C LEU A 42 -23.87 14.94 -5.70
N ALA A 43 -23.01 14.39 -6.57
CA ALA A 43 -22.74 14.90 -7.91
C ALA A 43 -23.61 14.24 -9.00
N GLY A 44 -24.58 13.41 -8.62
CA GLY A 44 -25.48 12.72 -9.54
C GLY A 44 -24.94 11.39 -10.08
N PRO A 45 -25.65 10.75 -11.02
CA PRO A 45 -25.32 9.39 -11.50
C PRO A 45 -23.92 9.26 -12.09
N GLN A 46 -23.45 10.28 -12.81
CA GLN A 46 -22.10 10.34 -13.37
C GLN A 46 -21.05 10.50 -12.27
N GLY A 47 -21.36 11.25 -11.21
CA GLY A 47 -20.53 11.40 -10.03
C GLY A 47 -20.39 10.08 -9.26
N MET A 48 -21.47 9.32 -9.11
CA MET A 48 -21.43 7.97 -8.52
C MET A 48 -20.54 7.02 -9.32
N ALA A 49 -20.68 7.01 -10.65
CA ALA A 49 -19.87 6.14 -11.51
C ALA A 49 -18.38 6.52 -11.44
N ALA A 50 -18.06 7.81 -11.56
CA ALA A 50 -16.69 8.31 -11.43
C ALA A 50 -16.11 8.01 -10.04
N GLY A 51 -16.93 8.19 -8.99
CA GLY A 51 -16.59 7.85 -7.62
C GLY A 51 -16.34 6.36 -7.42
N PHE A 52 -17.16 5.48 -7.98
CA PHE A 52 -16.95 4.03 -7.95
C PHE A 52 -15.61 3.65 -8.57
N PHE A 53 -15.33 4.09 -9.80
CA PHE A 53 -14.08 3.73 -10.49
C PHE A 53 -12.85 4.36 -9.82
N GLY A 54 -12.93 5.62 -9.42
CA GLY A 54 -11.84 6.30 -8.72
C GLY A 54 -11.58 5.68 -7.35
N GLY A 55 -12.64 5.34 -6.63
CA GLY A 55 -12.58 4.65 -5.34
C GLY A 55 -12.05 3.23 -5.45
N LEU A 56 -12.44 2.49 -6.51
CA LEU A 56 -11.96 1.13 -6.76
C LEU A 56 -10.44 1.12 -6.99
N VAL A 57 -9.94 1.99 -7.86
CA VAL A 57 -8.51 2.06 -8.17
C VAL A 57 -7.71 2.64 -6.99
N GLY A 58 -8.18 3.75 -6.40
CA GLY A 58 -7.50 4.37 -5.26
C GLY A 58 -7.50 3.46 -4.02
N GLY A 59 -8.61 2.78 -3.78
CA GLY A 59 -8.76 1.80 -2.70
C GLY A 59 -7.89 0.57 -2.91
N ALA A 60 -7.81 0.04 -4.14
CA ALA A 60 -6.91 -1.06 -4.46
C ALA A 60 -5.44 -0.70 -4.15
N ILE A 61 -5.02 0.51 -4.55
CA ILE A 61 -3.65 0.98 -4.30
C ILE A 61 -3.41 1.16 -2.80
N ALA A 62 -4.33 1.81 -2.09
CA ALA A 62 -4.18 2.07 -0.66
C ALA A 62 -4.21 0.78 0.18
N GLY A 63 -5.01 -0.21 -0.21
CA GLY A 63 -5.08 -1.49 0.47
C GLY A 63 -3.95 -2.45 0.08
N GLY A 64 -3.46 -2.36 -1.15
CA GLY A 64 -2.42 -3.24 -1.68
C GLY A 64 -1.00 -2.81 -1.31
N LEU A 65 -0.76 -1.52 -1.17
CA LEU A 65 0.56 -0.99 -0.84
C LEU A 65 0.89 -1.21 0.64
N LYS A 66 1.88 -2.06 0.91
CA LYS A 66 2.47 -2.20 2.24
C LYS A 66 3.83 -1.52 2.28
N ILE A 67 3.98 -0.60 3.22
CA ILE A 67 5.24 0.06 3.53
C ILE A 67 5.60 -0.35 4.95
N GLU A 68 6.61 -1.20 5.08
CA GLU A 68 7.12 -1.64 6.37
C GLU A 68 8.45 -0.96 6.65
N ASN A 69 8.57 -0.39 7.85
CA ASN A 69 9.81 0.19 8.35
C ASN A 69 10.46 -0.85 9.25
N ASP A 70 11.42 -1.60 8.73
CA ASP A 70 12.16 -2.66 9.44
C ASP A 70 13.19 -2.12 10.45
N MET A 71 13.12 -0.83 10.79
CA MET A 71 14.07 -0.19 11.69
C MET A 71 14.08 -0.84 13.09
N GLU A 72 12.95 -1.37 13.55
CA GLU A 72 12.87 -2.14 14.80
C GLU A 72 13.48 -3.56 14.70
N ALA A 73 13.41 -4.19 13.52
CA ALA A 73 14.00 -5.51 13.28
C ALA A 73 15.54 -5.44 13.23
N ILE A 74 16.09 -4.38 12.63
CA ILE A 74 17.53 -4.09 12.61
C ILE A 74 18.03 -3.76 14.03
N LEU A 75 17.32 -2.92 14.78
CA LEU A 75 17.68 -2.58 16.17
C LEU A 75 17.61 -3.76 17.14
N ARG A 76 16.68 -4.71 16.93
CA ARG A 76 16.62 -5.94 17.74
C ARG A 76 17.74 -6.92 17.41
N LYS A 77 18.16 -7.03 16.15
CA LYS A 77 19.26 -7.92 15.74
C LYS A 77 20.64 -7.42 16.18
N ASN A 78 20.80 -6.10 16.35
CA ASN A 78 22.05 -5.47 16.79
C ASN A 78 22.08 -5.14 18.30
N LYS A 79 21.18 -5.71 19.12
CA LYS A 79 21.38 -5.68 20.57
C LYS A 79 22.55 -6.61 20.93
N PRO A 80 23.55 -6.14 21.70
CA PRO A 80 24.70 -6.94 22.13
C PRO A 80 24.30 -8.12 23.01
#